data_AF-A0A2W6B0P0-F1
#
_entry.id   AF-A0A2W6B0P0-F1
#
_cell.length_a   1.000
_cell.length_b   1.000
_cell.length_c   1.000
_cell.angle_alpha   90.00
_cell.angle_beta   90.00
_cell.angle_gamma   90.00
#
_symmetry.space_group_name_H-M   'P 1'
#
loop_
_entity.id
_entity.type
_entity.pdbx_description
1 polymer ?
#
loop_
_entity_poly.entity_id
_entity_poly.type
_entity_poly.pdbx_seq_one_letter_code
_entity_poly.pdbx_strand_id
1 'polypeptide(L)'
;MSAAKNRPAKPATARAGRPASAKPRRDRADPPQRGRKRPPTRDSRPAATAEAVDEIVVGYVPSLARAAGILGVVCAVGLLVRPLLPLATAGGHRLGTGSTLVLALPWLPAALVVGFAGGLAATGRLPRLALGVLGSAGGLSIGLLLRWIWLTDTGARTVLDLPVSGQPLQGDRYGAGAGLWFAVVTAAVLVAALIAVAASWSSTVMDDDGRFDRVRPTLALWSLFVGAVVAVAYGAAPSNSSLGIARSVLQSAGLDRIGGLVLVAAIVVCCVVAPTARPRLATTGTLLGAAVMLFGLGFENLVVVAGSPDLHASFGTVAEVVAPLLVLMLVAASVLAAREPEQDH
;
A
#
# COMPACT_ATOMS: atom_id res chain seq x y z
N MET A 1 31.84 75.31 -1.15
CA MET A 1 33.10 74.89 -1.80
C MET A 1 32.87 73.52 -2.43
N SER A 2 33.18 73.43 -3.73
CA SER A 2 33.52 72.26 -4.57
C SER A 2 32.89 70.88 -4.31
N ALA A 3 32.53 70.07 -5.31
CA ALA A 3 32.41 70.24 -6.76
C ALA A 3 31.78 68.93 -7.27
N ALA A 4 30.94 69.05 -8.29
CA ALA A 4 30.29 67.95 -8.99
C ALA A 4 31.28 67.01 -9.71
N LYS A 5 30.87 65.76 -9.96
CA LYS A 5 31.19 65.11 -11.23
C LYS A 5 30.12 64.10 -11.69
N ASN A 6 29.26 64.63 -12.55
CA ASN A 6 28.54 63.93 -13.62
C ASN A 6 29.44 62.96 -14.38
N ARG A 7 28.89 61.85 -14.88
CA ARG A 7 28.73 61.59 -16.34
C ARG A 7 28.11 60.20 -16.65
N PRO A 8 27.60 59.99 -17.89
CA PRO A 8 26.24 59.54 -18.11
C PRO A 8 26.11 58.30 -19.03
N ALA A 9 24.86 57.98 -19.35
CA ALA A 9 24.35 56.99 -20.29
C ALA A 9 24.96 57.01 -21.72
N LYS A 10 24.91 55.84 -22.38
CA LYS A 10 24.76 55.62 -23.84
C LYS A 10 24.72 54.10 -24.15
N PRO A 11 24.27 53.65 -25.34
CA PRO A 11 23.00 53.91 -26.01
C PRO A 11 22.30 52.60 -26.47
N ALA A 12 21.05 52.76 -26.92
CA ALA A 12 20.31 51.79 -27.70
C ALA A 12 20.95 51.49 -29.08
N THR A 13 20.84 50.25 -29.52
CA THR A 13 20.89 49.88 -30.95
C THR A 13 19.59 49.18 -31.32
N ALA A 14 18.75 49.92 -32.03
CA ALA A 14 17.69 49.38 -32.86
C ALA A 14 18.29 48.82 -34.16
N ARG A 15 17.80 47.67 -34.62
CA ARG A 15 17.87 47.23 -36.02
C ARG A 15 16.66 46.35 -36.29
N ALA A 16 15.62 46.92 -36.93
CA ALA A 16 15.21 46.64 -38.32
C ALA A 16 15.05 45.13 -38.57
N GLY A 17 13.88 44.56 -38.81
CA GLY A 17 12.79 45.04 -39.67
C GLY A 17 12.74 44.17 -40.93
N ARG A 18 11.53 43.74 -41.31
CA ARG A 18 11.08 43.31 -42.66
C ARG A 18 11.21 41.80 -43.02
N PRO A 19 10.42 41.28 -43.99
CA PRO A 19 8.98 40.99 -43.89
C PRO A 19 8.60 39.56 -44.37
N ALA A 20 7.29 39.31 -44.34
CA ALA A 20 6.58 38.17 -44.92
C ALA A 20 7.04 37.73 -46.33
N SER A 21 7.04 36.41 -46.54
CA SER A 21 6.86 35.82 -47.87
C SER A 21 5.89 34.65 -47.77
N ALA A 22 4.71 34.87 -48.33
CA ALA A 22 3.69 33.87 -48.60
C ALA A 22 4.10 33.04 -49.82
N LYS A 23 3.76 31.74 -49.84
CA LYS A 23 3.31 31.01 -51.04
C LYS A 23 2.84 29.58 -50.70
N PRO A 24 2.10 28.90 -51.59
CA PRO A 24 0.77 28.40 -51.24
C PRO A 24 0.62 26.88 -51.38
N ARG A 25 -0.47 26.39 -50.79
CA ARG A 25 -1.39 25.35 -51.29
C ARG A 25 -0.88 24.49 -52.46
N ARG A 26 -0.69 23.20 -52.18
CA ARG A 26 -0.82 22.15 -53.19
C ARG A 26 -1.84 21.13 -52.70
N ASP A 27 -3.06 21.33 -53.19
CA ASP A 27 -4.07 20.28 -53.30
C ASP A 27 -3.42 19.08 -54.00
N ARG A 28 -3.45 17.91 -53.38
CA ARG A 28 -3.20 16.66 -54.08
C ARG A 28 -4.41 15.77 -53.89
N ALA A 29 -5.14 15.67 -55.00
CA ALA A 29 -6.37 14.95 -55.18
C ALA A 29 -6.22 13.46 -54.86
N ASP A 30 -7.27 12.94 -54.23
CA ASP A 30 -7.62 11.53 -54.18
C ASP A 30 -7.72 10.93 -55.58
N PRO A 31 -7.14 9.74 -55.82
CA PRO A 31 -7.52 8.92 -56.94
C PRO A 31 -8.81 8.12 -56.63
N PRO A 32 -9.81 8.09 -57.53
CA PRO A 32 -11.01 7.28 -57.35
C PRO A 32 -10.69 5.81 -57.67
N GLN A 33 -10.43 4.98 -56.66
CA GLN A 33 -10.36 3.54 -56.83
C GLN A 33 -11.72 2.88 -56.65
N ARG A 34 -12.37 2.73 -57.81
CA ARG A 34 -13.05 1.54 -58.33
C ARG A 34 -13.67 0.57 -57.32
N GLY A 35 -14.98 0.38 -57.50
CA GLY A 35 -15.82 -0.57 -56.79
C GLY A 35 -15.19 -1.95 -56.61
N ARG A 36 -15.02 -2.32 -55.34
CA ARG A 36 -14.79 -3.69 -54.93
C ARG A 36 -16.15 -4.28 -54.53
N LYS A 37 -16.58 -5.25 -55.32
CA LYS A 37 -17.75 -6.09 -55.12
C LYS A 37 -17.75 -6.65 -53.69
N ARG A 38 -18.84 -6.41 -52.97
CA ARG A 38 -19.24 -7.16 -51.77
C ARG A 38 -19.21 -8.67 -52.07
N PRO A 39 -18.50 -9.49 -51.30
CA PRO A 39 -18.90 -10.86 -51.09
C PRO A 39 -20.15 -10.87 -50.19
N PRO A 40 -21.20 -11.64 -50.51
CA PRO A 40 -22.30 -11.86 -49.58
C PRO A 40 -21.87 -12.88 -48.51
N THR A 41 -22.72 -13.00 -47.48
CA THR A 41 -22.78 -14.10 -46.51
C THR A 41 -21.62 -14.24 -45.51
N ARG A 42 -21.84 -13.66 -44.32
CA ARG A 42 -21.47 -14.32 -43.08
C ARG A 42 -22.55 -14.07 -42.04
N ASP A 43 -23.36 -15.11 -41.85
CA ASP A 43 -24.08 -15.51 -40.64
C ASP A 43 -24.48 -14.38 -39.70
N SER A 44 -25.74 -13.98 -39.85
CA SER A 44 -26.56 -13.45 -38.77
C SER A 44 -26.68 -14.51 -37.68
N ARG A 45 -25.62 -14.63 -36.85
CA ARG A 45 -25.70 -15.32 -35.57
C ARG A 45 -26.76 -14.57 -34.77
N PRO A 46 -27.81 -15.25 -34.28
CA PRO A 46 -28.86 -14.60 -33.50
C PRO A 46 -28.18 -13.89 -32.32
N ALA A 47 -28.58 -12.63 -32.12
CA ALA A 47 -28.24 -11.84 -30.96
C ALA A 47 -28.68 -12.63 -29.71
N ALA A 48 -27.78 -13.44 -29.19
CA ALA A 48 -27.83 -13.81 -27.79
C ALA A 48 -27.82 -12.48 -27.05
N THR A 49 -28.91 -12.21 -26.34
CA THR A 49 -29.02 -11.22 -25.28
C THR A 49 -27.66 -11.10 -24.60
N ALA A 50 -26.94 -10.02 -24.94
CA ALA A 50 -25.67 -9.70 -24.34
C ALA A 50 -25.98 -9.34 -22.89
N GLU A 51 -25.95 -10.35 -22.02
CA GLU A 51 -25.64 -10.13 -20.62
C GLU A 51 -24.32 -9.34 -20.64
N ALA A 52 -24.37 -8.08 -20.22
CA ALA A 52 -23.22 -7.21 -20.15
C ALA A 52 -22.23 -7.78 -19.12
N VAL A 53 -21.43 -8.75 -19.53
CA VAL A 53 -20.32 -9.25 -18.74
C VAL A 53 -19.27 -8.14 -18.76
N ASP A 54 -19.02 -7.51 -17.61
CA ASP A 54 -17.92 -6.57 -17.40
C ASP A 54 -16.62 -7.18 -17.98
N GLU A 55 -16.22 -6.75 -19.17
CA GLU A 55 -15.11 -7.34 -19.91
C GLU A 55 -13.77 -6.82 -19.37
N ILE A 56 -13.22 -7.52 -18.38
CA ILE A 56 -11.87 -7.24 -17.88
C ILE A 56 -10.86 -7.78 -18.90
N VAL A 57 -10.21 -6.88 -19.64
CA VAL A 57 -9.18 -7.24 -20.61
C VAL A 57 -7.82 -7.30 -19.92
N VAL A 58 -7.24 -8.50 -19.86
CA VAL A 58 -5.88 -8.72 -19.33
C VAL A 58 -4.89 -8.81 -20.50
N GLY A 59 -3.95 -7.87 -20.55
CA GLY A 59 -2.88 -7.85 -21.55
C GLY A 59 -1.62 -8.58 -21.09
N TYR A 60 -0.47 -8.13 -21.62
CA TYR A 60 0.84 -8.69 -21.25
C TYR A 60 1.15 -8.48 -19.76
N VAL A 61 1.64 -9.54 -19.12
CA VAL A 61 2.11 -9.51 -17.73
C VAL A 61 3.64 -9.64 -17.71
N PRO A 62 4.38 -8.63 -17.25
CA PRO A 62 5.84 -8.66 -17.21
C PRO A 62 6.36 -9.69 -16.19
N SER A 63 7.55 -10.24 -16.44
CA SER A 63 8.19 -11.22 -15.54
C SER A 63 8.41 -10.66 -14.12
N LEU A 64 8.69 -9.35 -14.01
CA LEU A 64 8.81 -8.67 -12.71
C LEU A 64 7.52 -8.68 -11.90
N ALA A 65 6.34 -8.62 -12.54
CA ALA A 65 5.06 -8.75 -11.81
C ALA A 65 4.88 -10.18 -11.27
N ARG A 66 5.34 -11.20 -12.02
CA ARG A 66 5.32 -12.59 -11.54
C ARG A 66 6.31 -12.81 -10.40
N ALA A 67 7.49 -12.21 -10.49
CA ALA A 67 8.48 -12.23 -9.41
C ALA A 67 7.93 -11.59 -8.13
N ALA A 68 7.25 -10.43 -8.24
CA ALA A 68 6.53 -9.83 -7.12
C ALA A 68 5.50 -10.79 -6.52
N GLY A 69 4.78 -11.54 -7.37
CA GLY A 69 3.86 -12.58 -6.94
C GLY A 69 4.50 -13.69 -6.12
N ILE A 70 5.62 -14.24 -6.61
CA ILE A 70 6.39 -15.27 -5.89
C ILE A 70 6.87 -14.75 -4.54
N LEU A 71 7.42 -13.54 -4.51
CA LEU A 71 7.83 -12.89 -3.25
C LEU A 71 6.63 -12.73 -2.30
N GLY A 72 5.47 -12.34 -2.80
CA GLY A 72 4.23 -12.27 -2.01
C GLY A 72 3.82 -13.61 -1.38
N VAL A 73 3.92 -14.72 -2.11
CA VAL A 73 3.65 -16.07 -1.58
C VAL A 73 4.66 -16.43 -0.49
N VAL A 74 5.95 -16.16 -0.71
CA VAL A 74 7.00 -16.38 0.31
C VAL A 74 6.72 -15.55 1.56
N CYS A 75 6.30 -14.29 1.40
CA CYS A 75 5.93 -13.42 2.52
C CYS A 75 4.71 -13.95 3.28
N ALA A 76 3.70 -14.50 2.59
CA ALA A 76 2.54 -15.09 3.24
C ALA A 76 2.94 -16.26 4.15
N VAL A 77 3.85 -17.12 3.69
CA VAL A 77 4.45 -18.17 4.54
C VAL A 77 5.22 -17.54 5.71
N GLY A 78 5.98 -16.48 5.45
CA GLY A 78 6.66 -15.69 6.46
C GLY A 78 5.72 -15.20 7.59
N LEU A 79 4.59 -14.61 7.21
CA LEU A 79 3.58 -14.11 8.15
C LEU A 79 2.97 -15.23 9.01
N LEU A 80 2.81 -16.44 8.47
CA LEU A 80 2.26 -17.59 9.20
C LEU A 80 3.29 -18.27 10.11
N VAL A 81 4.56 -18.32 9.70
CA VAL A 81 5.62 -19.01 10.44
C VAL A 81 6.21 -18.14 11.54
N ARG A 82 6.30 -16.81 11.33
CA ARG A 82 6.81 -15.85 12.33
C ARG A 82 6.25 -16.05 13.75
N PRO A 83 4.94 -16.13 13.98
CA PRO A 83 4.36 -16.28 15.32
C PRO A 83 4.68 -17.63 15.99
N LEU A 84 5.22 -18.61 15.26
CA LEU A 84 5.61 -19.92 15.79
C LEU A 84 7.03 -19.92 16.37
N LEU A 85 7.82 -18.86 16.13
CA LEU A 85 9.22 -18.76 16.51
C LEU A 85 9.39 -17.83 17.72
N PRO A 86 10.36 -18.10 18.62
CA PRO A 86 10.64 -17.23 19.75
C PRO A 86 11.09 -15.85 19.26
N LEU A 87 10.41 -14.81 19.73
CA LEU A 87 10.73 -13.44 19.38
C LEU A 87 12.05 -13.02 20.04
N ALA A 88 12.24 -13.41 21.31
CA ALA A 88 13.44 -13.10 22.08
C ALA A 88 13.70 -14.13 23.16
N THR A 89 14.88 -14.05 23.77
CA THR A 89 15.25 -14.83 24.95
C THR A 89 15.72 -13.91 26.06
N ALA A 90 15.17 -14.03 27.26
CA ALA A 90 15.58 -13.23 28.43
C ALA A 90 15.64 -14.15 29.65
N GLY A 91 16.75 -14.09 30.40
CA GLY A 91 16.92 -14.95 31.59
C GLY A 91 16.78 -16.47 31.31
N GLY A 92 17.07 -16.93 30.09
CA GLY A 92 16.86 -18.33 29.68
C GLY A 92 15.44 -18.68 29.25
N HIS A 93 14.47 -17.77 29.39
CA HIS A 93 13.09 -17.95 28.96
C HIS A 93 12.86 -17.48 27.53
N ARG A 94 12.03 -18.22 26.78
CA ARG A 94 11.65 -17.89 25.39
C ARG A 94 10.42 -17.00 25.39
N LEU A 95 10.61 -15.74 25.03
CA LEU A 95 9.54 -14.76 24.91
C LEU A 95 8.82 -14.91 23.56
N GLY A 96 7.50 -14.74 23.56
CA GLY A 96 6.67 -14.83 22.36
C GLY A 96 6.28 -16.26 21.91
N THR A 97 6.61 -17.30 22.69
CA THR A 97 6.32 -18.71 22.31
C THR A 97 5.12 -19.35 23.02
N GLY A 98 4.61 -18.77 24.10
CA GLY A 98 3.58 -19.40 24.96
C GLY A 98 2.14 -19.33 24.43
N SER A 99 1.87 -18.50 23.42
CA SER A 99 0.52 -18.24 22.87
C SER A 99 0.48 -18.28 21.34
N THR A 100 1.39 -19.05 20.74
CA THR A 100 1.75 -19.06 19.30
C THR A 100 0.57 -19.13 18.33
N LEU A 101 -0.51 -19.86 18.64
CA LEU A 101 -1.71 -19.91 17.80
C LEU A 101 -2.58 -18.64 17.92
N VAL A 102 -2.72 -18.09 19.13
CA VAL A 102 -3.51 -16.88 19.38
C VAL A 102 -2.82 -15.66 18.77
N LEU A 103 -1.48 -15.61 18.82
CA LEU A 103 -0.68 -14.56 18.19
C LEU A 103 -0.58 -14.69 16.66
N ALA A 104 -0.83 -15.88 16.10
CA ALA A 104 -0.89 -16.07 14.65
C ALA A 104 -2.23 -15.60 14.05
N LEU A 105 -3.31 -15.66 14.82
CA LEU A 105 -4.66 -15.34 14.36
C LEU A 105 -4.82 -13.92 13.78
N PRO A 106 -4.26 -12.85 14.39
CA PRO A 106 -4.27 -11.50 13.83
C PRO A 106 -3.70 -11.41 12.41
N TRP A 107 -2.67 -12.20 12.10
CA TRP A 107 -1.95 -12.12 10.82
C TRP A 107 -2.51 -13.05 9.75
N LEU A 108 -3.44 -13.94 10.10
CA LEU A 108 -4.05 -14.88 9.17
C LEU A 108 -4.72 -14.17 7.97
N PRO A 109 -5.51 -13.09 8.13
CA PRO A 109 -6.09 -12.37 7.00
C PRO A 109 -5.02 -11.77 6.07
N ALA A 110 -3.95 -11.21 6.63
CA ALA A 110 -2.85 -10.66 5.86
C ALA A 110 -2.13 -11.75 5.06
N ALA A 111 -1.81 -12.88 5.69
CA ALA A 111 -1.18 -14.01 5.02
C ALA A 111 -2.04 -14.56 3.88
N LEU A 112 -3.35 -14.76 4.10
CA LEU A 112 -4.27 -15.27 3.09
C LEU A 112 -4.40 -14.31 1.90
N VAL A 113 -4.61 -13.02 2.15
CA VAL A 113 -4.80 -12.01 1.11
C VAL A 113 -3.50 -11.76 0.32
N VAL A 114 -2.37 -11.61 1.01
CA VAL A 114 -1.05 -11.43 0.37
C VAL A 114 -0.64 -12.68 -0.40
N GLY A 115 -0.88 -13.87 0.15
CA GLY A 115 -0.58 -15.14 -0.52
C GLY A 115 -1.45 -15.38 -1.75
N PHE A 116 -2.75 -15.10 -1.65
CA PHE A 116 -3.68 -15.20 -2.78
C PHE A 116 -3.35 -14.19 -3.88
N ALA A 117 -3.11 -12.92 -3.53
CA ALA A 117 -2.63 -11.91 -4.46
C ALA A 117 -1.28 -12.32 -5.09
N GLY A 118 -0.35 -12.84 -4.28
CA GLY A 118 0.93 -13.37 -4.75
C GLY A 118 0.76 -14.46 -5.81
N GLY A 119 -0.11 -15.44 -5.54
CA GLY A 119 -0.44 -16.51 -6.48
C GLY A 119 -1.10 -16.00 -7.76
N LEU A 120 -2.01 -15.03 -7.66
CA LEU A 120 -2.61 -14.37 -8.81
C LEU A 120 -1.55 -13.68 -9.69
N ALA A 121 -0.66 -12.87 -9.10
CA ALA A 121 0.38 -12.20 -9.86
C ALA A 121 1.39 -13.19 -10.47
N ALA A 122 1.78 -14.23 -9.73
CA ALA A 122 2.68 -15.27 -10.19
C ALA A 122 2.11 -16.05 -11.40
N THR A 123 0.80 -16.30 -11.40
CA THR A 123 0.07 -16.94 -12.51
C THR A 123 -0.34 -15.97 -13.61
N GLY A 124 -0.09 -14.67 -13.46
CA GLY A 124 -0.48 -13.63 -14.41
C GLY A 124 -1.98 -13.35 -14.46
N ARG A 125 -2.72 -13.70 -13.42
CA ARG A 125 -4.16 -13.46 -13.30
C ARG A 125 -4.41 -12.17 -12.52
N LEU A 126 -5.35 -11.35 -12.99
CA LEU A 126 -5.77 -10.09 -12.32
C LEU A 126 -4.59 -9.26 -11.79
N PRO A 127 -3.55 -8.99 -12.61
CA PRO A 127 -2.27 -8.50 -12.12
C PRO A 127 -2.39 -7.17 -11.36
N ARG A 128 -3.29 -6.26 -11.74
CA ARG A 128 -3.43 -4.97 -11.03
C ARG A 128 -4.05 -5.09 -9.64
N LEU A 129 -4.99 -6.03 -9.43
CA LEU A 129 -5.51 -6.32 -8.09
C LEU A 129 -4.37 -6.78 -7.19
N ALA A 130 -3.62 -7.76 -7.68
CA ALA A 130 -2.54 -8.38 -6.95
C ALA A 130 -1.40 -7.39 -6.66
N LEU A 131 -0.97 -6.62 -7.65
CA LEU A 131 0.06 -5.59 -7.49
C LEU A 131 -0.39 -4.48 -6.54
N GLY A 132 -1.69 -4.13 -6.50
CA GLY A 132 -2.22 -3.18 -5.50
C GLY A 132 -2.10 -3.71 -4.07
N VAL A 133 -2.49 -4.98 -3.84
CA VAL A 133 -2.34 -5.65 -2.54
C VAL A 133 -0.85 -5.69 -2.13
N LEU A 134 0.03 -6.15 -3.02
CA LEU A 134 1.46 -6.28 -2.71
C LEU A 134 2.15 -4.92 -2.55
N GLY A 135 1.75 -3.91 -3.31
CA GLY A 135 2.28 -2.55 -3.22
C GLY A 135 1.94 -1.91 -1.87
N SER A 136 0.68 -1.96 -1.45
CA SER A 136 0.28 -1.43 -0.13
C SER A 136 0.91 -2.22 1.02
N ALA A 137 0.90 -3.55 0.96
CA ALA A 137 1.53 -4.39 1.98
C ALA A 137 3.04 -4.15 2.10
N GLY A 138 3.74 -4.04 0.97
CA GLY A 138 5.16 -3.72 0.94
C GLY A 138 5.47 -2.30 1.40
N GLY A 139 4.61 -1.32 1.06
CA GLY A 139 4.75 0.07 1.52
C GLY A 139 4.67 0.19 3.04
N LEU A 140 3.67 -0.44 3.65
CA LEU A 140 3.53 -0.50 5.11
C LEU A 140 4.71 -1.27 5.76
N SER A 141 5.22 -2.29 5.07
CA SER A 141 6.35 -3.08 5.55
C SER A 141 7.67 -2.31 5.64
N ILE A 142 7.83 -1.17 4.95
CA ILE A 142 9.02 -0.31 5.13
C ILE A 142 9.07 0.20 6.58
N GLY A 143 7.95 0.70 7.10
CA GLY A 143 7.85 1.17 8.48
C GLY A 143 8.10 0.04 9.47
N LEU A 144 7.48 -1.13 9.24
CA LEU A 144 7.68 -2.32 10.07
C LEU A 144 9.13 -2.81 10.07
N LEU A 145 9.79 -2.82 8.91
CA LEU A 145 11.19 -3.23 8.78
C LEU A 145 12.11 -2.38 9.66
N LEU A 146 11.93 -1.05 9.65
CA LEU A 146 12.72 -0.14 10.47
C LEU A 146 12.51 -0.40 11.97
N ARG A 147 11.27 -0.66 12.39
CA ARG A 147 10.95 -1.01 13.79
C ARG A 147 11.57 -2.34 14.20
N TRP A 148 11.49 -3.36 13.35
CA TRP A 148 12.10 -4.67 13.63
C TRP A 148 13.63 -4.59 13.69
N ILE A 149 14.26 -3.85 12.77
CA ILE A 149 15.72 -3.61 12.82
C ILE A 149 16.09 -2.89 14.11
N TRP A 150 15.32 -1.90 14.54
CA TRP A 150 15.58 -1.20 15.81
C TRP A 150 15.57 -2.15 17.02
N LEU A 151 14.65 -3.13 17.02
CA LEU A 151 14.56 -4.16 18.06
C LEU A 151 15.70 -5.21 17.99
N THR A 152 16.48 -5.28 16.90
CA THR A 152 17.65 -6.19 16.85
C THR A 152 18.86 -5.68 17.64
N ASP A 153 18.87 -4.40 18.03
CA ASP A 153 19.94 -3.81 18.85
C ASP A 153 19.81 -4.22 20.32
N THR A 154 20.08 -5.49 20.62
CA THR A 154 19.86 -6.11 21.93
C THR A 154 20.72 -5.53 23.06
N GLY A 155 21.80 -4.81 22.74
CA GLY A 155 22.73 -4.25 23.74
C GLY A 155 22.17 -3.04 24.49
N ALA A 156 21.27 -2.29 23.86
CA ALA A 156 20.71 -1.04 24.36
C ALA A 156 19.22 -1.13 24.73
N ARG A 157 18.62 -2.34 24.64
CA ARG A 157 17.17 -2.56 24.74
C ARG A 157 16.82 -3.55 25.83
N THR A 158 15.59 -3.44 26.33
CA THR A 158 15.07 -4.28 27.42
C THR A 158 13.81 -5.00 26.99
N VAL A 159 13.36 -5.99 27.78
CA VAL A 159 12.13 -6.74 27.50
C VAL A 159 10.89 -5.83 27.41
N LEU A 160 10.93 -4.65 28.05
CA LEU A 160 9.89 -3.62 27.95
C LEU A 160 9.68 -3.06 26.54
N ASP A 161 10.67 -3.17 25.66
CA ASP A 161 10.58 -2.71 24.28
C ASP A 161 9.97 -3.78 23.34
N LEU A 162 9.75 -5.02 23.80
CA LEU A 162 9.22 -6.13 22.99
C LEU A 162 7.68 -6.24 23.06
N PRO A 163 6.99 -6.56 21.95
CA PRO A 163 5.54 -6.77 21.92
C PRO A 163 5.16 -8.17 22.41
N VAL A 164 5.33 -8.46 23.71
CA VAL A 164 5.06 -9.79 24.30
C VAL A 164 4.08 -9.65 25.46
N SER A 165 3.06 -10.52 25.49
CA SER A 165 2.08 -10.60 26.57
C SER A 165 2.47 -11.61 27.67
N GLY A 166 2.00 -11.36 28.90
CA GLY A 166 1.83 -12.41 29.91
C GLY A 166 3.10 -12.87 30.63
N GLN A 167 4.16 -12.04 30.67
CA GLN A 167 5.34 -12.28 31.51
C GLN A 167 5.68 -11.01 32.28
N PRO A 168 6.09 -11.11 33.57
CA PRO A 168 6.49 -9.95 34.34
C PRO A 168 7.67 -9.26 33.65
N LEU A 169 7.42 -8.03 33.20
CA LEU A 169 8.36 -7.20 32.44
C LEU A 169 9.47 -6.70 33.39
N GLN A 170 10.39 -7.58 33.78
CA GLN A 170 11.63 -7.13 34.42
C GLN A 170 12.48 -6.40 33.38
N GLY A 171 13.16 -5.32 33.78
CA GLY A 171 14.01 -4.48 32.91
C GLY A 171 15.27 -5.18 32.37
N ASP A 172 15.22 -6.50 32.25
CA ASP A 172 16.30 -7.34 31.75
C ASP A 172 16.53 -7.09 30.26
N ARG A 173 17.78 -7.29 29.86
CA ARG A 173 18.15 -7.34 28.44
C ARG A 173 17.68 -8.64 27.84
N TYR A 174 17.41 -8.62 26.54
CA TYR A 174 17.04 -9.82 25.78
C TYR A 174 18.06 -10.12 24.69
N GLY A 175 18.19 -11.39 24.32
CA GLY A 175 18.82 -11.83 23.08
C GLY A 175 17.78 -11.98 21.97
N ALA A 176 18.13 -11.57 20.75
CA ALA A 176 17.27 -11.68 19.57
C ALA A 176 16.96 -13.15 19.27
N GLY A 177 15.67 -13.50 19.23
CA GLY A 177 15.21 -14.82 18.86
C GLY A 177 15.07 -14.99 17.35
N ALA A 178 14.84 -16.22 16.90
CA ALA A 178 14.63 -16.54 15.49
C ALA A 178 13.40 -15.82 14.91
N GLY A 179 12.34 -15.63 15.70
CA GLY A 179 11.12 -14.93 15.29
C GLY A 179 11.35 -13.46 14.97
N LEU A 180 12.25 -12.78 15.70
CA LEU A 180 12.60 -11.39 15.41
C LEU A 180 13.33 -11.24 14.08
N TRP A 181 14.35 -12.07 13.84
CA TRP A 181 15.05 -12.08 12.55
C TRP A 181 14.12 -12.46 11.40
N PHE A 182 13.23 -13.42 11.63
CA PHE A 182 12.24 -13.82 10.63
C PHE A 182 11.23 -12.71 10.33
N ALA A 183 10.89 -11.87 11.32
CA ALA A 183 10.10 -10.64 11.12
C ALA A 183 10.82 -9.64 10.20
N VAL A 184 12.11 -9.41 10.45
CA VAL A 184 12.98 -8.54 9.61
C VAL A 184 13.02 -9.08 8.18
N VAL A 185 13.30 -10.36 7.99
CA VAL A 185 13.38 -10.99 6.67
C VAL A 185 12.04 -10.91 5.94
N THR A 186 10.93 -11.25 6.61
CA THR A 186 9.59 -11.20 6.00
C THR A 186 9.24 -9.78 5.55
N ALA A 187 9.52 -8.77 6.37
CA ALA A 187 9.31 -7.37 6.00
C ALA A 187 10.21 -6.94 4.84
N ALA A 188 11.49 -7.35 4.82
CA ALA A 188 12.41 -7.06 3.73
C ALA A 188 11.97 -7.69 2.40
N VAL A 189 11.43 -8.92 2.41
CA VAL A 189 10.89 -9.57 1.21
C VAL A 189 9.63 -8.84 0.71
N LEU A 190 8.77 -8.33 1.60
CA LEU A 190 7.63 -7.48 1.21
C LEU A 190 8.09 -6.16 0.59
N VAL A 191 9.14 -5.54 1.11
CA VAL A 191 9.75 -4.34 0.51
C VAL A 191 10.35 -4.65 -0.86
N ALA A 192 11.01 -5.79 -1.04
CA ALA A 192 11.49 -6.23 -2.35
C ALA A 192 10.32 -6.47 -3.34
N ALA A 193 9.20 -7.03 -2.86
CA ALA A 193 7.99 -7.18 -3.65
C ALA A 193 7.42 -5.81 -4.08
N LEU A 194 7.43 -4.80 -3.20
CA LEU A 194 7.05 -3.42 -3.55
C LEU A 194 7.94 -2.84 -4.66
N ILE A 195 9.26 -3.05 -4.60
CA ILE A 195 10.17 -2.57 -5.65
C ILE A 195 9.82 -3.22 -7.00
N ALA A 196 9.57 -4.54 -7.00
CA ALA A 196 9.15 -5.26 -8.20
C ALA A 196 7.77 -4.79 -8.70
N VAL A 197 6.84 -4.47 -7.80
CA VAL A 197 5.54 -3.85 -8.14
C VAL A 197 5.76 -2.50 -8.83
N ALA A 198 6.55 -1.61 -8.25
CA ALA A 198 6.82 -0.29 -8.81
C ALA A 198 7.47 -0.39 -10.21
N ALA A 199 8.43 -1.30 -10.38
CA ALA A 199 9.11 -1.52 -11.66
C ALA A 199 8.21 -2.15 -12.75
N SER A 200 7.20 -2.94 -12.35
CA SER A 200 6.28 -3.61 -13.28
C SER A 200 4.96 -2.87 -13.51
N TRP A 201 4.69 -1.81 -12.74
CA TRP A 201 3.39 -1.13 -12.75
C TRP A 201 3.04 -0.52 -14.11
N SER A 202 3.99 0.13 -14.77
CA SER A 202 3.75 0.78 -16.08
C SER A 202 3.65 -0.22 -17.24
N SER A 203 4.30 -1.38 -17.12
CA SER A 203 4.32 -2.42 -18.17
C SER A 203 3.16 -3.41 -18.08
N THR A 204 2.42 -3.41 -16.97
CA THR A 204 1.25 -4.28 -16.77
C THR A 204 0.02 -3.69 -17.45
N VAL A 205 -0.45 -4.31 -18.53
CA VAL A 205 -1.64 -3.84 -19.26
C VAL A 205 -2.87 -4.54 -18.70
N MET A 206 -3.79 -3.78 -18.09
CA MET A 206 -5.11 -4.25 -17.70
C MET A 206 -6.04 -3.05 -17.69
N ASP A 207 -7.13 -3.15 -18.43
CA ASP A 207 -8.11 -2.07 -18.56
C ASP A 207 -9.46 -2.50 -17.96
N ASP A 208 -10.30 -1.51 -17.75
CA ASP A 208 -11.62 -1.61 -17.11
C ASP A 208 -12.60 -0.75 -17.90
N ASP A 209 -13.89 -1.04 -17.78
CA ASP A 209 -14.98 -0.41 -18.54
C ASP A 209 -15.16 1.10 -18.24
N GLY A 210 -14.43 1.64 -17.28
CA GLY A 210 -14.45 3.04 -16.90
C GLY A 210 -15.66 3.44 -16.05
N ARG A 211 -16.57 2.52 -15.71
CA ARG A 211 -17.76 2.81 -14.87
C ARG A 211 -17.39 3.40 -13.52
N PHE A 212 -16.25 2.97 -12.99
CA PHE A 212 -15.73 3.44 -11.71
C PHE A 212 -15.33 4.93 -11.72
N ASP A 213 -15.11 5.54 -12.89
CA ASP A 213 -14.62 6.93 -12.97
C ASP A 213 -15.62 7.95 -12.37
N ARG A 214 -16.92 7.65 -12.35
CA ARG A 214 -17.96 8.50 -11.74
C ARG A 214 -17.83 8.59 -10.22
N VAL A 215 -17.46 7.49 -9.55
CA VAL A 215 -17.37 7.40 -8.08
C VAL A 215 -15.98 7.72 -7.53
N ARG A 216 -14.95 7.78 -8.39
CA ARG A 216 -13.55 8.06 -7.99
C ARG A 216 -13.38 9.32 -7.13
N PRO A 217 -14.01 10.48 -7.44
CA PRO A 217 -13.82 11.69 -6.62
C PRO A 217 -14.36 11.50 -5.21
N THR A 218 -15.54 10.89 -5.07
CA THR A 218 -16.17 10.60 -3.77
C THR A 218 -15.32 9.62 -2.97
N LEU A 219 -14.85 8.54 -3.62
CA LEU A 219 -13.97 7.57 -2.97
C LEU A 219 -12.64 8.20 -2.57
N ALA A 220 -12.09 9.12 -3.38
CA ALA A 220 -10.86 9.83 -3.05
C ALA A 220 -10.99 10.75 -1.84
N LEU A 221 -12.14 11.43 -1.72
CA LEU A 221 -12.45 12.25 -0.55
C LEU A 221 -12.52 11.38 0.72
N TRP A 222 -13.28 10.28 0.66
CA TRP A 222 -13.43 9.38 1.81
C TRP A 222 -12.14 8.65 2.16
N SER A 223 -11.35 8.24 1.16
CA SER A 223 -10.06 7.60 1.40
C SER A 223 -9.06 8.57 2.03
N LEU A 224 -9.01 9.83 1.58
CA LEU A 224 -8.20 10.86 2.22
C LEU A 224 -8.65 11.11 3.66
N PHE A 225 -9.95 11.23 3.91
CA PHE A 225 -10.51 11.41 5.26
C PHE A 225 -10.13 10.25 6.19
N VAL A 226 -10.36 9.00 5.76
CA VAL A 226 -9.98 7.81 6.53
C VAL A 226 -8.47 7.76 6.74
N GLY A 227 -7.67 8.03 5.70
CA GLY A 227 -6.21 8.08 5.81
C GLY A 227 -5.73 9.10 6.85
N ALA A 228 -6.36 10.28 6.90
CA ALA A 228 -6.07 11.30 7.92
C ALA A 228 -6.48 10.85 9.32
N VAL A 229 -7.67 10.27 9.49
CA VAL A 229 -8.15 9.72 10.78
C VAL A 229 -7.21 8.63 11.29
N VAL A 230 -6.81 7.71 10.42
CA VAL A 230 -5.87 6.63 10.77
C VAL A 230 -4.49 7.20 11.08
N ALA A 231 -4.01 8.19 10.33
CA ALA A 231 -2.74 8.85 10.62
C ALA A 231 -2.73 9.54 11.99
N VAL A 232 -3.83 10.22 12.34
CA VAL A 232 -4.00 10.81 13.67
C VAL A 232 -4.11 9.72 14.73
N ALA A 233 -4.84 8.63 14.49
CA ALA A 233 -4.92 7.50 15.41
C ALA A 233 -3.53 6.92 15.74
N TYR A 234 -2.72 6.60 14.73
CA TYR A 234 -1.38 6.05 14.92
C TYR A 234 -0.37 7.09 15.43
N GLY A 235 -0.50 8.37 15.05
CA GLY A 235 0.42 9.43 15.44
C GLY A 235 0.15 10.04 16.82
N ALA A 236 -1.12 10.19 17.17
CA ALA A 236 -1.59 10.92 18.35
C ALA A 236 -2.05 10.01 19.48
N ALA A 237 -2.00 8.68 19.35
CA ALA A 237 -2.31 7.76 20.42
C ALA A 237 -1.22 7.77 21.52
N PRO A 238 -1.41 8.45 22.66
CA PRO A 238 -0.66 8.09 23.84
C PRO A 238 -1.08 6.68 24.21
N SER A 239 -0.09 5.85 24.48
CA SER A 239 -0.33 4.59 25.14
C SER A 239 -0.29 4.91 26.62
N ASN A 240 -1.45 4.92 27.27
CA ASN A 240 -1.55 5.19 28.70
C ASN A 240 -1.00 4.04 29.56
N SER A 241 -0.16 3.17 28.99
CA SER A 241 0.58 2.17 29.73
C SER A 241 1.96 2.73 30.05
N SER A 242 2.23 2.88 31.33
CA SER A 242 3.56 3.14 31.92
C SER A 242 4.60 2.07 31.53
N LEU A 243 4.17 1.00 30.85
CA LEU A 243 4.93 -0.17 30.42
C LEU A 243 4.99 -0.26 28.88
N GLY A 244 5.91 0.52 28.29
CA GLY A 244 6.73 0.23 27.08
C GLY A 244 6.14 -0.26 25.74
N ILE A 245 5.05 -1.03 25.70
CA ILE A 245 4.71 -1.91 24.56
C ILE A 245 3.94 -1.19 23.45
N ALA A 246 3.25 -0.11 23.81
CA ALA A 246 2.81 0.88 22.85
C ALA A 246 3.45 2.19 23.30
N ARG A 247 4.28 2.81 22.47
CA ARG A 247 4.74 4.19 22.65
C ARG A 247 4.14 4.98 21.51
N SER A 248 3.69 6.20 21.79
CA SER A 248 3.31 7.08 20.69
C SER A 248 4.52 7.28 19.77
N VAL A 249 4.30 7.44 18.47
CA VAL A 249 5.39 7.68 17.51
C VAL A 249 6.27 8.86 17.96
N LEU A 250 5.67 9.88 18.57
CA LEU A 250 6.35 11.06 19.11
C LEU A 250 7.23 10.77 20.34
N GLN A 251 6.89 9.76 21.15
CA GLN A 251 7.67 9.34 22.33
C GLN A 251 8.72 8.27 22.01
N SER A 252 8.60 7.63 20.85
CA SER A 252 9.53 6.61 20.37
C SER A 252 10.90 7.23 20.08
N ALA A 253 11.99 6.47 20.17
CA ALA A 253 13.35 6.99 19.95
C ALA A 253 14.05 6.30 18.76
N GLY A 254 14.93 7.02 18.07
CA GLY A 254 15.74 6.46 16.98
C GLY A 254 14.93 5.92 15.81
N LEU A 255 15.28 4.71 15.35
CA LEU A 255 14.67 4.06 14.19
C LEU A 255 13.20 3.66 14.41
N ASP A 256 12.76 3.41 15.65
CA ASP A 256 11.35 3.09 15.92
C ASP A 256 10.44 4.29 15.65
N ARG A 257 10.87 5.51 16.02
CA ARG A 257 10.16 6.75 15.65
C ARG A 257 10.07 6.92 14.14
N ILE A 258 11.19 6.73 13.44
CA ILE A 258 11.23 6.86 11.97
C ILE A 258 10.33 5.79 11.35
N GLY A 259 10.40 4.55 11.81
CA GLY A 259 9.55 3.45 11.35
C GLY A 259 8.06 3.71 11.57
N GLY A 260 7.68 4.25 12.73
CA GLY A 260 6.32 4.69 13.02
C GLY A 260 5.85 5.82 12.10
N LEU A 261 6.66 6.86 11.89
CA LEU A 261 6.35 7.95 10.97
C LEU A 261 6.22 7.47 9.51
N VAL A 262 7.11 6.58 9.08
CA VAL A 262 7.07 5.98 7.74
C VAL A 262 5.83 5.10 7.57
N LEU A 263 5.44 4.35 8.59
CA LEU A 263 4.19 3.57 8.57
C LEU A 263 2.98 4.48 8.40
N VAL A 264 2.89 5.56 9.20
CA VAL A 264 1.81 6.55 9.10
C VAL A 264 1.78 7.20 7.73
N ALA A 265 2.93 7.63 7.21
CA ALA A 265 3.04 8.21 5.88
C ALA A 265 2.63 7.20 4.79
N ALA A 266 3.03 5.94 4.91
CA ALA A 266 2.66 4.88 3.98
C ALA A 266 1.14 4.62 3.98
N ILE A 267 0.46 4.66 5.14
CA ILE A 267 -1.00 4.56 5.23
C ILE A 267 -1.66 5.70 4.45
N VAL A 268 -1.25 6.95 4.70
CA VAL A 268 -1.80 8.12 4.02
C VAL A 268 -1.57 8.02 2.51
N VAL A 269 -0.35 7.68 2.09
CA VAL A 269 -0.02 7.49 0.67
C VAL A 269 -0.87 6.39 0.05
N CYS A 270 -1.04 5.24 0.71
CA CYS A 270 -1.91 4.17 0.21
C CYS A 270 -3.37 4.64 0.05
N CYS A 271 -3.89 5.39 1.03
CA CYS A 271 -5.26 5.90 0.98
C CYS A 271 -5.46 6.96 -0.12
N VAL A 272 -4.47 7.82 -0.36
CA VAL A 272 -4.52 8.86 -1.40
C VAL A 272 -4.29 8.28 -2.80
N VAL A 273 -3.40 7.31 -2.94
CA VAL A 273 -3.05 6.70 -4.23
C VAL A 273 -4.06 5.64 -4.66
N ALA A 274 -4.70 4.93 -3.73
CA ALA A 274 -5.71 3.93 -4.06
C ALA A 274 -6.79 4.40 -5.07
N PRO A 275 -7.51 5.53 -4.86
CA PRO A 275 -8.54 6.00 -5.78
C PRO A 275 -8.00 6.47 -7.13
N THR A 276 -6.71 6.86 -7.20
CA THR A 276 -6.06 7.28 -8.46
C THR A 276 -5.53 6.09 -9.26
N ALA A 277 -5.38 4.93 -8.63
CA ALA A 277 -4.96 3.71 -9.30
C ALA A 277 -5.99 3.27 -10.35
N ARG A 278 -5.56 3.17 -11.60
CA ARG A 278 -6.33 2.57 -12.70
C ARG A 278 -5.77 1.18 -12.99
N PRO A 279 -6.63 0.17 -13.27
CA PRO A 279 -8.11 0.15 -13.29
C PRO A 279 -8.75 -0.05 -11.89
N ARG A 280 -10.10 -0.14 -11.76
CA ARG A 280 -10.82 -0.28 -10.45
C ARG A 280 -10.27 -1.34 -9.51
N LEU A 281 -9.80 -2.46 -10.07
CA LEU A 281 -9.23 -3.56 -9.30
C LEU A 281 -7.93 -3.16 -8.58
N ALA A 282 -7.17 -2.21 -9.13
CA ALA A 282 -5.98 -1.66 -8.48
C ALA A 282 -6.34 -0.88 -7.20
N THR A 283 -7.43 -0.10 -7.24
CA THR A 283 -7.96 0.61 -6.07
C THR A 283 -8.37 -0.37 -4.97
N THR A 284 -9.18 -1.36 -5.33
CA THR A 284 -9.66 -2.37 -4.38
C THR A 284 -8.50 -3.16 -3.77
N GLY A 285 -7.52 -3.56 -4.61
CA GLY A 285 -6.33 -4.27 -4.15
C GLY A 285 -5.48 -3.44 -3.20
N THR A 286 -5.22 -2.16 -3.51
CA THR A 286 -4.46 -1.25 -2.65
C THR A 286 -5.13 -1.05 -1.29
N LEU A 287 -6.45 -0.84 -1.26
CA LEU A 287 -7.19 -0.68 -0.01
C LEU A 287 -7.23 -1.99 0.79
N LEU A 288 -7.44 -3.12 0.12
CA LEU A 288 -7.49 -4.43 0.77
C LEU A 288 -6.14 -4.82 1.39
N GLY A 289 -5.04 -4.61 0.68
CA GLY A 289 -3.69 -4.88 1.21
C GLY A 289 -3.36 -4.00 2.40
N ALA A 290 -3.73 -2.70 2.37
CA ALA A 290 -3.59 -1.82 3.51
C ALA A 290 -4.45 -2.29 4.71
N ALA A 291 -5.72 -2.62 4.46
CA ALA A 291 -6.66 -3.05 5.50
C ALA A 291 -6.17 -4.29 6.26
N VAL A 292 -5.73 -5.35 5.56
CA VAL A 292 -5.30 -6.59 6.23
C VAL A 292 -4.00 -6.45 7.00
N MET A 293 -3.09 -5.59 6.53
CA MET A 293 -1.85 -5.30 7.27
C MET A 293 -2.13 -4.50 8.53
N LEU A 294 -3.02 -3.49 8.45
CA LEU A 294 -3.47 -2.74 9.63
C LEU A 294 -4.24 -3.63 10.60
N PHE A 295 -5.03 -4.57 10.09
CA PHE A 295 -5.72 -5.56 10.91
C PHE A 295 -4.74 -6.41 11.71
N GLY A 296 -3.70 -6.94 11.06
CA GLY A 296 -2.65 -7.70 11.74
C GLY A 296 -1.98 -6.92 12.86
N LEU A 297 -1.62 -5.65 12.60
CA LEU A 297 -0.99 -4.78 13.59
C LEU A 297 -1.91 -4.46 14.77
N GLY A 298 -3.14 -4.01 14.50
CA GLY A 298 -4.09 -3.62 15.55
C GLY A 298 -4.55 -4.79 16.41
N PHE A 299 -4.81 -5.95 15.80
CA PHE A 299 -5.21 -7.14 16.56
C PHE A 299 -4.04 -7.78 17.32
N GLU A 300 -2.80 -7.75 16.79
CA GLU A 300 -1.62 -8.18 17.55
C GLU A 300 -1.47 -7.34 18.81
N ASN A 301 -1.59 -6.01 18.71
CA ASN A 301 -1.58 -5.12 19.88
C ASN A 301 -2.73 -5.42 20.85
N LEU A 302 -3.95 -5.63 20.34
CA LEU A 302 -5.11 -5.96 21.17
C LEU A 302 -4.92 -7.27 21.95
N VAL A 303 -4.41 -8.32 21.29
CA VAL A 303 -4.11 -9.61 21.94
C VAL A 303 -3.04 -9.43 23.01
N VAL A 304 -2.02 -8.60 22.75
CA VAL A 304 -0.95 -8.33 23.71
C VAL A 304 -1.49 -7.60 24.95
N VAL A 305 -2.32 -6.58 24.76
CA VAL A 305 -3.00 -5.85 25.84
C VAL A 305 -3.93 -6.76 26.63
N ALA A 306 -4.77 -7.55 25.96
CA ALA A 306 -5.73 -8.44 26.62
C ALA A 306 -5.07 -9.59 27.39
N GLY A 307 -3.89 -10.04 26.95
CA GLY A 307 -3.13 -11.13 27.56
C GLY A 307 -2.20 -10.68 28.70
N SER A 308 -2.16 -9.39 29.04
CA SER A 308 -1.25 -8.87 30.06
C SER A 308 -2.02 -8.12 31.17
N PRO A 309 -1.87 -8.53 32.45
CA PRO A 309 -2.60 -7.91 33.55
C PRO A 309 -2.20 -6.45 33.81
N ASP A 310 -0.99 -6.07 33.38
CA ASP A 310 -0.42 -4.74 33.63
C ASP A 310 -0.65 -3.75 32.47
N LEU A 311 -1.25 -4.21 31.35
CA LEU A 311 -1.56 -3.38 30.18
C LEU A 311 -3.06 -3.05 30.18
N HIS A 312 -3.36 -1.78 29.90
CA HIS A 312 -4.74 -1.32 29.70
C HIS A 312 -4.93 -0.79 28.28
N ALA A 313 -6.08 -1.11 27.69
CA ALA A 313 -6.45 -0.63 26.37
C ALA A 313 -6.55 0.91 26.41
N SER A 314 -5.73 1.56 25.58
CA SER A 314 -5.79 3.01 25.41
C SER A 314 -6.74 3.35 24.26
N PHE A 315 -7.02 4.65 24.09
CA PHE A 315 -7.66 5.14 22.88
C PHE A 315 -6.89 4.72 21.62
N GLY A 316 -5.55 4.66 21.70
CA GLY A 316 -4.71 4.15 20.61
C GLY A 316 -5.00 2.71 20.24
N THR A 317 -5.06 1.81 21.22
CA THR A 317 -5.40 0.41 20.98
C THR A 317 -6.76 0.27 20.29
N VAL A 318 -7.76 1.04 20.73
CA VAL A 318 -9.08 1.05 20.09
C VAL A 318 -8.99 1.60 18.66
N ALA A 319 -8.25 2.68 18.46
CA ALA A 319 -8.14 3.32 17.16
C ALA A 319 -7.39 2.45 16.14
N GLU A 320 -6.39 1.68 16.56
CA GLU A 320 -5.70 0.68 15.72
C GLU A 320 -6.62 -0.48 15.30
N VAL A 321 -7.61 -0.84 16.12
CA VAL A 321 -8.63 -1.85 15.76
C VAL A 321 -9.70 -1.27 14.84
N VAL A 322 -10.09 -0.01 15.05
CA VAL A 322 -11.10 0.67 14.21
C VAL A 322 -10.54 1.04 12.84
N ALA A 323 -9.27 1.43 12.75
CA ALA A 323 -8.59 1.81 11.50
C ALA A 323 -8.80 0.80 10.34
N PRO A 324 -8.48 -0.51 10.49
CA PRO A 324 -8.69 -1.48 9.42
C PRO A 324 -10.16 -1.64 9.05
N LEU A 325 -11.10 -1.46 9.99
CA LEU A 325 -12.54 -1.51 9.69
C LEU A 325 -12.98 -0.36 8.79
N LEU A 326 -12.46 0.85 9.03
CA LEU A 326 -12.72 2.00 8.16
C LEU A 326 -12.17 1.76 6.74
N VAL A 327 -10.97 1.20 6.62
CA VAL A 327 -10.38 0.87 5.30
C VAL A 327 -11.17 -0.26 4.63
N LEU A 328 -11.65 -1.27 5.37
CA LEU A 328 -12.53 -2.32 4.84
C LEU A 328 -13.87 -1.78 4.35
N MET A 329 -14.43 -0.76 5.00
CA MET A 329 -15.63 -0.08 4.50
C MET A 329 -15.37 0.60 3.15
N LEU A 330 -14.18 1.17 2.93
CA LEU A 330 -13.78 1.69 1.62
C LEU A 330 -13.61 0.58 0.57
N VAL A 331 -13.07 -0.58 0.96
CA VAL A 331 -13.01 -1.77 0.08
C VAL A 331 -14.42 -2.22 -0.31
N ALA A 332 -15.33 -2.30 0.65
CA ALA A 332 -16.72 -2.67 0.38
C ALA A 332 -17.39 -1.66 -0.54
N ALA A 333 -17.21 -0.35 -0.29
CA ALA A 333 -17.72 0.70 -1.14
C ALA A 333 -17.16 0.62 -2.57
N SER A 334 -15.86 0.31 -2.74
CA SER A 334 -15.26 0.17 -4.06
C SER A 334 -15.79 -1.04 -4.83
N VAL A 335 -16.11 -2.14 -4.13
CA VAL A 335 -16.72 -3.34 -4.73
C VAL A 335 -18.21 -3.11 -5.05
N LEU A 336 -18.95 -2.44 -4.18
CA LEU A 336 -20.37 -2.15 -4.39
C LEU A 336 -20.60 -1.17 -5.54
N ALA A 337 -19.76 -0.13 -5.66
CA ALA A 337 -19.82 0.81 -6.76
C ALA A 337 -19.57 0.16 -8.14
N ALA A 338 -18.93 -1.00 -8.17
CA ALA A 338 -18.77 -1.78 -9.41
C ALA A 338 -20.03 -2.56 -9.81
N ARG A 339 -21.04 -2.66 -8.93
CA ARG A 339 -22.27 -3.44 -9.17
C ARG A 339 -23.46 -2.60 -9.62
N GLU A 340 -23.40 -1.27 -9.52
CA GLU A 340 -24.54 -0.42 -9.87
C GLU A 340 -24.80 -0.49 -11.39
N PRO A 341 -25.96 -1.01 -11.82
CA PRO A 341 -26.32 -1.04 -13.22
C PRO A 341 -26.48 0.41 -13.71
N GLU A 342 -26.04 0.66 -14.93
CA GLU A 342 -26.22 1.95 -15.59
C GLU A 342 -27.73 2.22 -15.67
N GLN A 343 -28.23 3.07 -14.76
CA GLN A 343 -29.58 3.59 -14.86
C GLN A 343 -29.57 4.54 -16.05
N ASP A 344 -30.14 4.08 -17.17
CA ASP A 344 -30.38 4.90 -18.36
C ASP A 344 -31.22 6.12 -17.95
N HIS A 345 -30.58 7.29 -17.91
CA HIS A 345 -31.19 8.60 -17.70
C HIS A 345 -31.15 9.42 -18.98
#